data_AF-A0A934D460-F1
#
_entry.id   AF-A0A934D460-F1
#
_cell.length_a   1.000
_cell.length_b   1.000
_cell.length_c   1.000
_cell.angle_alpha   90.00
_cell.angle_beta   90.00
_cell.angle_gamma   90.00
#
_symmetry.space_group_name_H-M   'P 1'
#
loop_
_entity.id
_entity.type
_entity.pdbx_description
1 polymer ?
#
loop_
_entity_poly.entity_id
_entity_poly.type
_entity_poly.pdbx_seq_one_letter_code
_entity_poly.pdbx_strand_id
1 'polypeptide(L)'
;MIQGEKNPPARKPGPDGSVACEKARARLQQFLGGDQPISEDRALRAHLERCETCNQHYRDSLLLAARIARERRLNREAREQRGELVLPEEARRTGKLRRFRAILMPMALLAGLGVLFQVDGVARRVDGRLLEGRATTSGRAFDAEASRELVRGEWLETDAGSRLAVESEGTRLELLGGSRLLVEEPRDLRFRLQHGRVELDGPCSLRGAFGAIECLRGKASLEVEPGFALLESSTAELEIVDAGGTRRVAPGERVELVLARR
;
A
#
# COMPACT_ATOMS: atom_id res chain seq x y z
N MET A 1 -1.72 -10.00 -19.35
CA MET A 1 -1.51 -11.25 -20.11
C MET A 1 -0.18 -11.16 -20.81
N ILE A 2 0.85 -11.84 -20.30
CA ILE A 2 2.16 -11.93 -20.93
C ILE A 2 2.02 -12.98 -22.04
N GLN A 3 2.24 -12.58 -23.30
CA GLN A 3 2.24 -13.51 -24.43
C GLN A 3 3.30 -14.60 -24.15
N GLY A 4 2.83 -15.84 -24.04
CA GLY A 4 3.68 -16.98 -23.78
C GLY A 4 4.61 -17.23 -24.96
N GLU A 5 5.90 -16.98 -24.77
CA GLU A 5 6.96 -17.60 -25.57
C GLU A 5 6.79 -19.12 -25.45
N LYS A 6 6.41 -19.75 -26.55
CA LYS A 6 5.99 -21.16 -26.60
C LYS A 6 7.11 -22.18 -26.43
N ASN A 7 8.36 -21.77 -26.17
CA ASN A 7 9.45 -22.67 -25.82
C ASN A 7 10.62 -21.88 -25.20
N PRO A 8 10.72 -21.76 -23.87
CA PRO A 8 11.93 -21.23 -23.25
C PRO A 8 13.12 -22.13 -23.61
N PRO A 9 14.32 -21.57 -23.83
CA PRO A 9 15.51 -22.37 -24.11
C PRO A 9 15.74 -23.39 -22.99
N ALA A 10 16.08 -24.63 -23.36
CA ALA A 10 16.38 -25.70 -22.42
C ALA A 10 17.51 -25.25 -21.48
N ARG A 11 17.21 -25.19 -20.19
CA ARG A 11 18.16 -24.80 -19.15
C ARG A 11 19.12 -25.95 -18.90
N LYS A 12 20.38 -25.64 -18.60
CA LYS A 12 21.36 -26.65 -18.23
C LYS A 12 21.56 -26.62 -16.72
N PRO A 13 21.72 -27.79 -16.06
CA PRO A 13 22.19 -27.82 -14.69
C PRO A 13 23.58 -27.15 -14.66
N GLY A 14 23.71 -26.12 -13.84
CA GLY A 14 25.00 -25.43 -13.68
C GLY A 14 25.97 -26.31 -12.90
N PRO A 15 27.28 -26.23 -13.17
CA PRO A 15 28.27 -26.85 -12.30
C PRO A 15 28.17 -26.18 -10.91
N ASP A 16 27.72 -26.96 -9.93
CA ASP A 16 27.66 -26.54 -8.53
C ASP A 16 29.03 -26.05 -8.07
N GLY A 17 29.05 -24.91 -7.37
CA GLY A 17 30.29 -24.29 -6.87
C GLY A 17 31.08 -23.47 -7.91
N SER A 18 30.54 -23.24 -9.11
CA SER A 18 31.17 -22.26 -10.01
C SER A 18 31.09 -20.83 -9.43
N VAL A 19 32.16 -20.05 -9.61
CA VAL A 19 32.25 -18.64 -9.16
C VAL A 19 31.05 -17.81 -9.64
N ALA A 20 30.51 -18.12 -10.83
CA ALA A 20 29.32 -17.47 -11.36
C ALA A 20 28.04 -17.79 -10.55
N CYS A 21 27.88 -19.04 -10.10
CA CYS A 21 26.75 -19.44 -9.26
C CYS A 21 26.85 -18.84 -7.85
N GLU A 22 28.04 -18.78 -7.27
CA GLU A 22 28.25 -18.15 -5.96
C GLU A 22 27.93 -16.65 -6.01
N LYS A 23 28.42 -15.94 -7.03
CA LYS A 23 28.08 -14.52 -7.26
C LYS A 23 26.58 -14.32 -7.47
N ALA A 24 25.93 -15.22 -8.21
CA ALA A 24 24.48 -15.16 -8.40
C ALA A 24 23.71 -15.40 -7.09
N ARG A 25 24.15 -16.34 -6.25
CA ARG A 25 23.56 -16.59 -4.91
C ARG A 25 23.72 -15.41 -3.97
N ALA A 26 24.91 -14.78 -3.93
CA ALA A 26 25.12 -13.58 -3.12
C ALA A 26 24.20 -12.43 -3.53
N ARG A 27 24.03 -12.21 -4.85
CA ARG A 27 23.10 -11.20 -5.38
C ARG A 27 21.64 -11.54 -5.12
N LEU A 28 21.27 -12.82 -5.17
CA LEU A 28 19.94 -13.28 -4.77
C LEU A 28 19.64 -12.98 -3.30
N GLN A 29 20.61 -13.17 -2.40
CA GLN A 29 20.45 -12.84 -0.99
C GLN A 29 20.26 -11.34 -0.76
N GLN A 30 21.03 -10.50 -1.46
CA GLN A 30 20.85 -9.03 -1.43
C GLN A 30 19.46 -8.62 -1.93
N PHE A 31 18.99 -9.22 -3.02
CA PHE A 31 17.62 -8.99 -3.52
C PHE A 31 16.55 -9.38 -2.48
N LEU A 32 16.69 -10.55 -1.84
CA LEU A 32 15.75 -11.01 -0.82
C LEU A 32 15.80 -10.15 0.46
N GLY A 33 16.92 -9.48 0.72
CA GLY A 33 17.07 -8.48 1.78
C GLY A 33 16.39 -7.14 1.48
N GLY A 34 15.99 -6.89 0.23
CA GLY A 34 15.34 -5.64 -0.19
C GLY A 34 16.29 -4.54 -0.66
N ASP A 35 17.59 -4.83 -0.77
CA ASP A 35 18.61 -3.81 -1.07
C ASP A 35 18.61 -3.34 -2.53
N GLN A 36 18.12 -4.17 -3.47
CA GLN A 36 18.08 -3.82 -4.88
C GLN A 36 17.05 -4.68 -5.64
N PRO A 37 16.27 -4.13 -6.60
CA PRO A 37 15.32 -4.92 -7.38
C PRO A 37 15.99 -5.74 -8.50
N ILE A 38 15.55 -7.00 -8.69
CA ILE A 38 16.02 -7.92 -9.76
C ILE A 38 15.88 -7.32 -11.17
N SER A 39 14.91 -6.42 -11.37
CA SER A 39 14.68 -5.70 -12.62
C SER A 39 15.79 -4.74 -13.01
N GLU A 40 16.81 -4.56 -12.18
CA GLU A 40 18.00 -3.76 -12.47
C GLU A 40 19.24 -4.63 -12.69
N ASP A 41 19.29 -5.86 -12.13
CA ASP A 41 20.43 -6.76 -12.31
C ASP A 41 20.29 -7.64 -13.57
N ARG A 42 20.70 -7.08 -14.72
CA ARG A 42 20.73 -7.81 -16.02
C ARG A 42 21.61 -9.06 -15.97
N ALA A 43 22.71 -9.04 -15.21
CA ALA A 43 23.65 -10.16 -15.15
C ALA A 43 23.06 -11.34 -14.37
N LEU A 44 22.36 -11.05 -13.27
CA LEU A 44 21.62 -12.07 -12.51
C LEU A 44 20.51 -12.69 -13.36
N ARG A 45 19.71 -11.88 -14.08
CA ARG A 45 18.66 -12.41 -14.97
C ARG A 45 19.22 -13.32 -16.05
N ALA A 46 20.26 -12.87 -16.76
CA ALA A 46 20.93 -13.69 -17.77
C ALA A 46 21.52 -14.99 -17.17
N HIS A 47 21.90 -15.01 -15.89
CA HIS A 47 22.36 -16.22 -15.21
C HIS A 47 21.19 -17.16 -14.88
N LEU A 48 20.10 -16.65 -14.30
CA LEU A 48 18.90 -17.44 -13.96
C LEU A 48 18.20 -18.04 -15.18
N GLU A 49 18.30 -17.39 -16.35
CA GLU A 49 17.81 -17.94 -17.61
C GLU A 49 18.60 -19.17 -18.07
N ARG A 50 19.89 -19.23 -17.75
CA ARG A 50 20.81 -20.29 -18.22
C ARG A 50 21.00 -21.42 -17.21
N CYS A 51 21.02 -21.10 -15.92
CA CYS A 51 21.35 -22.02 -14.84
C CYS A 51 20.08 -22.53 -14.14
N GLU A 52 19.76 -23.81 -14.34
CA GLU A 52 18.59 -24.44 -13.74
C GLU A 52 18.66 -24.44 -12.21
N THR A 53 19.81 -24.80 -11.63
CA THR A 53 20.02 -24.90 -10.18
C THR A 53 19.80 -23.57 -9.46
N CYS A 54 20.39 -22.47 -9.96
CA CYS A 54 20.22 -21.13 -9.38
C CYS A 54 18.78 -20.63 -9.54
N ASN A 55 18.13 -20.93 -10.67
CA ASN A 55 16.74 -20.58 -10.85
C ASN A 55 15.81 -21.38 -9.94
N GLN A 56 16.08 -22.67 -9.71
CA GLN A 56 15.30 -23.47 -8.78
C GLN A 56 15.44 -22.92 -7.35
N HIS A 57 16.67 -22.63 -6.92
CA HIS A 57 16.93 -22.00 -5.62
C HIS A 57 16.20 -20.65 -5.45
N TYR A 58 16.18 -19.82 -6.50
CA TYR A 58 15.41 -18.57 -6.51
C TYR A 58 13.90 -18.83 -6.34
N ARG A 59 13.33 -19.79 -7.07
CA ARG A 59 11.90 -20.14 -6.96
C ARG A 59 11.57 -20.66 -5.57
N ASP A 60 12.39 -21.54 -5.02
CA ASP A 60 12.20 -22.11 -3.68
C ASP A 60 12.25 -21.00 -2.61
N SER A 61 13.19 -20.06 -2.75
CA SER A 61 13.32 -18.92 -1.83
C SER A 61 12.12 -17.98 -1.89
N LEU A 62 11.60 -17.70 -3.10
CA LEU A 62 10.38 -16.91 -3.27
C LEU A 62 9.14 -17.62 -2.70
N LEU A 63 9.01 -18.93 -2.93
CA LEU A 63 7.92 -19.72 -2.37
C LEU A 63 7.97 -19.72 -0.84
N LEU A 64 9.16 -19.85 -0.25
CA LEU A 64 9.36 -19.75 1.19
C LEU A 64 8.99 -18.37 1.73
N ALA A 65 9.47 -17.29 1.09
CA ALA A 65 9.14 -15.93 1.47
C ALA A 65 7.63 -15.66 1.38
N ALA A 66 6.98 -16.13 0.30
CA ALA A 66 5.53 -16.04 0.12
C ALA A 66 4.77 -16.85 1.19
N ARG A 67 5.26 -18.04 1.56
CA ARG A 67 4.68 -18.84 2.66
C ARG A 67 4.80 -18.09 3.98
N ILE A 68 5.97 -17.55 4.33
CA ILE A 68 6.18 -16.77 5.56
C ILE A 68 5.27 -15.54 5.60
N ALA A 69 5.17 -14.81 4.49
CA ALA A 69 4.28 -13.65 4.39
C ALA A 69 2.80 -14.05 4.58
N ARG A 70 2.38 -15.17 3.98
CA ARG A 70 1.03 -15.72 4.16
C ARG A 70 0.78 -16.18 5.59
N GLU A 71 1.72 -16.87 6.23
CA GLU A 71 1.61 -17.29 7.62
C GLU A 71 1.58 -16.10 8.58
N ARG A 72 2.37 -15.05 8.33
CA ARG A 72 2.31 -13.80 9.12
C ARG A 72 0.95 -13.14 8.99
N ARG A 73 0.40 -13.09 7.77
CA ARG A 73 -0.94 -12.56 7.52
C ARG A 73 -2.01 -13.40 8.21
N LEU A 74 -1.97 -14.72 8.06
CA LEU A 74 -2.92 -15.63 8.72
C LEU A 74 -2.79 -15.59 10.25
N ASN A 75 -1.59 -15.45 10.80
CA ASN A 75 -1.39 -15.31 12.24
C ASN A 75 -1.86 -13.95 12.76
N ARG A 76 -1.71 -12.88 11.96
CA ARG A 76 -2.27 -11.57 12.28
C ARG A 76 -3.79 -11.61 12.27
N GLU A 77 -4.37 -12.17 11.21
CA GLU A 77 -5.82 -12.39 11.09
C GLU A 77 -6.33 -13.33 12.20
N ALA A 78 -5.59 -14.38 12.58
CA ALA A 78 -5.97 -15.27 13.68
C ALA A 78 -5.85 -14.61 15.06
N ARG A 79 -4.89 -13.70 15.27
CA ARG A 79 -4.79 -12.89 16.50
C ARG A 79 -5.92 -11.87 16.60
N GLU A 80 -6.25 -11.23 15.49
CA GLU A 80 -7.39 -10.32 15.36
C GLU A 80 -8.71 -11.07 15.58
N GLN A 81 -8.88 -12.27 14.99
CA GLN A 81 -10.06 -13.14 15.17
C GLN A 81 -10.18 -13.74 16.57
N ARG A 82 -9.06 -13.98 17.28
CA ARG A 82 -9.08 -14.41 18.69
C ARG A 82 -9.45 -13.27 19.63
N GLY A 83 -9.63 -12.04 19.14
CA GLY A 83 -9.85 -10.87 19.97
C GLY A 83 -8.69 -10.64 20.94
N GLU A 84 -7.50 -11.17 20.64
CA GLU A 84 -6.27 -10.88 21.35
C GLU A 84 -5.80 -9.49 20.95
N LEU A 85 -6.60 -8.48 21.36
CA LEU A 85 -6.02 -7.26 21.88
C LEU A 85 -4.97 -7.73 22.88
N VAL A 86 -3.70 -7.48 22.58
CA VAL A 86 -2.61 -7.65 23.53
C VAL A 86 -2.89 -6.67 24.67
N LEU A 87 -3.74 -7.09 25.59
CA LEU A 87 -3.93 -6.50 26.89
C LEU A 87 -2.65 -6.82 27.68
N PRO A 88 -2.00 -5.82 28.31
CA PRO A 88 -0.82 -6.05 29.12
C PRO A 88 -1.10 -7.14 30.17
N GLU A 89 -0.10 -7.99 30.36
CA GLU A 89 -0.16 -9.33 30.93
C GLU A 89 -0.39 -9.35 32.47
N GLU A 90 -1.24 -8.48 33.00
CA GLU A 90 -1.34 -8.23 34.45
C GLU A 90 -2.66 -8.68 35.10
N ALA A 91 -3.67 -9.09 34.34
CA ALA A 91 -5.02 -9.34 34.90
C ALA A 91 -5.41 -10.82 35.13
N ARG A 92 -4.46 -11.74 35.31
CA ARG A 92 -4.76 -13.14 35.67
C ARG A 92 -4.58 -13.40 37.16
N ARG A 93 -5.54 -12.97 37.98
CA ARG A 93 -5.88 -13.61 39.26
C ARG A 93 -7.23 -13.11 39.74
N THR A 94 -8.26 -13.95 39.68
CA THR A 94 -9.18 -14.25 40.80
C THR A 94 -10.36 -15.09 40.28
N GLY A 95 -10.38 -16.37 40.66
CA GLY A 95 -11.51 -17.25 40.40
C GLY A 95 -12.59 -17.03 41.46
N LYS A 96 -13.73 -16.43 41.09
CA LYS A 96 -14.95 -16.47 41.93
C LYS A 96 -16.27 -16.07 41.23
N LEU A 97 -16.35 -16.01 39.90
CA LEU A 97 -17.52 -15.45 39.19
C LEU A 97 -18.28 -16.46 38.32
N ARG A 98 -18.51 -17.68 38.83
CA ARG A 98 -19.26 -18.72 38.09
C ARG A 98 -20.79 -18.49 38.07
N ARG A 99 -21.34 -17.69 38.99
CA ARG A 99 -22.81 -17.47 39.09
C ARG A 99 -23.35 -16.26 38.32
N PHE A 100 -22.52 -15.26 37.99
CA PHE A 100 -22.94 -14.11 37.17
C PHE A 100 -23.00 -14.39 35.65
N ARG A 101 -22.43 -15.53 35.24
CA ARG A 101 -22.29 -15.91 33.83
C ARG A 101 -23.61 -16.34 33.17
N ALA A 102 -24.61 -16.77 33.94
CA ALA A 102 -25.87 -17.30 33.40
C ALA A 102 -26.82 -16.21 32.86
N ILE A 103 -26.71 -14.97 33.36
CA ILE A 103 -27.60 -13.87 32.97
C ILE A 103 -26.95 -12.94 31.93
N LEU A 104 -25.62 -12.80 31.96
CA LEU A 104 -24.89 -11.93 31.01
C LEU A 104 -24.62 -12.59 29.64
N MET A 105 -24.67 -13.92 29.53
CA MET A 105 -24.37 -14.63 28.28
C MET A 105 -25.35 -14.35 27.12
N PRO A 106 -26.69 -14.33 27.29
CA PRO A 106 -27.59 -14.06 26.18
C PRO A 106 -27.50 -12.60 25.69
N MET A 107 -27.24 -11.64 26.59
CA MET A 107 -26.98 -10.23 26.22
C MET A 107 -25.66 -10.07 25.47
N ALA A 108 -24.60 -10.78 25.89
CA ALA A 108 -23.32 -10.79 25.16
C ALA A 108 -23.41 -11.48 23.79
N LEU A 109 -24.31 -12.46 23.63
CA LEU A 109 -24.54 -13.14 22.35
C LEU A 109 -25.28 -12.22 21.35
N LEU A 110 -26.29 -11.47 21.83
CA LEU A 110 -26.99 -10.45 21.03
C LEU A 110 -26.09 -9.25 20.69
N ALA A 111 -25.28 -8.79 21.64
CA ALA A 111 -24.27 -7.76 21.39
C ALA A 111 -23.17 -8.25 20.43
N GLY A 112 -22.74 -9.52 20.55
CA GLY A 112 -21.79 -10.15 19.63
C GLY A 112 -22.34 -10.36 18.22
N LEU A 113 -23.63 -10.64 18.07
CA LEU A 113 -24.29 -10.62 16.76
C LEU A 113 -24.34 -9.19 16.19
N GLY A 114 -24.61 -8.17 17.01
CA GLY A 114 -24.58 -6.77 16.57
C GLY A 114 -23.20 -6.33 16.05
N VAL A 115 -22.11 -6.85 16.62
CA VAL A 115 -20.73 -6.62 16.15
C VAL A 115 -20.43 -7.39 14.86
N LEU A 116 -20.96 -8.61 14.70
CA LEU A 116 -20.85 -9.39 13.44
C LEU A 116 -21.68 -8.81 12.28
N PHE A 117 -22.75 -8.06 12.59
CA PHE A 117 -23.60 -7.35 11.64
C PHE A 117 -23.31 -5.85 11.54
N GLN A 118 -22.17 -5.36 12.07
CA GLN A 118 -21.56 -4.16 11.51
C GLN A 118 -21.04 -4.53 10.13
N VAL A 119 -21.95 -4.51 9.17
CA VAL A 119 -21.72 -4.60 7.74
C VAL A 119 -20.96 -3.34 7.34
N ASP A 120 -19.66 -3.31 7.65
CA ASP A 120 -18.70 -2.42 6.99
C ASP A 120 -18.58 -2.90 5.55
N GLY A 121 -19.53 -2.47 4.73
CA GLY A 121 -19.64 -2.95 3.36
C GLY A 121 -20.55 -2.12 2.48
N VAL A 122 -20.87 -0.87 2.86
CA VAL A 122 -21.27 0.09 1.83
C VAL A 122 -20.03 0.26 0.96
N ALA A 123 -20.09 -0.25 -0.28
CA ALA A 123 -19.00 -0.10 -1.23
C ALA A 123 -18.71 1.40 -1.35
N ARG A 124 -17.60 1.85 -0.76
CA ARG A 124 -17.19 3.25 -0.81
C ARG A 124 -16.96 3.60 -2.26
N ARG A 125 -17.81 4.48 -2.78
CA ARG A 125 -17.64 5.08 -4.10
C ARG A 125 -16.67 6.23 -3.97
N VAL A 126 -15.83 6.37 -4.97
CA VAL A 126 -14.90 7.48 -5.08
C VAL A 126 -15.28 8.20 -6.35
N ASP A 127 -15.69 9.44 -6.22
CA ASP A 127 -16.16 10.25 -7.33
C ASP A 127 -15.13 11.35 -7.63
N GLY A 128 -14.86 11.58 -8.91
CA GLY A 128 -14.07 12.71 -9.38
C GLY A 128 -14.97 13.85 -9.81
N ARG A 129 -14.59 15.09 -9.49
CA ARG A 129 -15.26 16.31 -9.95
C ARG A 129 -14.25 17.37 -10.33
N LEU A 130 -14.32 17.87 -11.56
CA LEU A 130 -13.50 19.00 -11.99
C LEU A 130 -13.99 20.26 -11.28
N LEU A 131 -13.08 20.95 -10.59
CA LEU A 131 -13.37 22.21 -9.92
C LEU A 131 -13.01 23.40 -10.82
N GLU A 132 -11.88 23.30 -11.53
CA GLU A 132 -11.34 24.38 -12.34
C GLU A 132 -10.47 23.83 -13.47
N GLY A 133 -10.49 24.48 -14.64
CA GLY A 133 -9.57 24.22 -15.74
C GLY A 133 -9.87 22.94 -16.53
N ARG A 134 -8.85 22.09 -16.70
CA ARG A 134 -8.89 20.85 -17.48
C ARG A 134 -8.24 19.71 -16.71
N ALA A 135 -8.87 18.55 -16.77
CA ALA A 135 -8.26 17.30 -16.32
C ALA A 135 -8.51 16.21 -17.35
N THR A 136 -7.73 15.13 -17.28
CA THR A 136 -7.96 13.92 -18.06
C THR A 136 -8.01 12.69 -17.15
N THR A 137 -8.79 11.71 -17.58
CA THR A 137 -8.89 10.37 -16.99
C THR A 137 -8.51 9.34 -18.03
N SER A 138 -7.40 8.63 -17.83
CA SER A 138 -6.94 7.58 -18.75
C SER A 138 -6.92 8.04 -20.22
N GLY A 139 -6.47 9.27 -20.46
CA GLY A 139 -6.38 9.89 -21.79
C GLY A 139 -7.67 10.48 -22.36
N ARG A 140 -8.78 10.49 -21.61
CA ARG A 140 -10.04 11.16 -21.98
C ARG A 140 -10.22 12.44 -21.17
N ALA A 141 -10.73 13.49 -21.80
CA ALA A 141 -11.08 14.71 -21.08
C ALA A 141 -12.06 14.40 -19.94
N PHE A 142 -11.82 14.99 -18.77
CA PHE A 142 -12.72 14.96 -17.64
C PHE A 142 -13.82 16.01 -17.89
N ASP A 143 -15.08 15.60 -17.82
CA ASP A 143 -16.21 16.50 -18.06
C ASP A 143 -16.37 17.46 -16.87
N ALA A 144 -16.55 18.75 -17.15
CA ALA A 144 -16.65 19.79 -16.14
C ALA A 144 -17.98 19.75 -15.38
N GLU A 145 -19.05 19.25 -16.02
CA GLU A 145 -20.41 19.41 -15.52
C GLU A 145 -20.91 18.24 -14.67
N ALA A 146 -20.22 17.09 -14.68
CA ALA A 146 -20.67 15.88 -14.02
C ALA A 146 -19.62 15.30 -13.07
N SER A 147 -20.09 14.92 -11.87
CA SER A 147 -19.36 13.99 -11.02
C SER A 147 -19.29 12.63 -11.71
N ARG A 148 -18.13 11.97 -11.67
CA ARG A 148 -17.91 10.66 -12.29
C ARG A 148 -17.28 9.70 -11.29
N GLU A 149 -17.88 8.52 -11.16
CA GLU A 149 -17.29 7.42 -10.39
C GLU A 149 -15.95 7.00 -10.98
N LEU A 150 -14.92 7.00 -10.13
CA LEU A 150 -13.57 6.60 -10.45
C LEU A 150 -13.37 5.12 -10.15
N VAL A 151 -12.71 4.43 -11.07
CA VAL A 151 -12.42 3.00 -10.91
C VAL A 151 -10.94 2.74 -10.72
N ARG A 152 -10.65 1.57 -10.14
CA ARG A 152 -9.28 1.09 -9.97
C ARG A 152 -8.52 1.08 -11.31
N GLY A 153 -7.31 1.64 -11.30
CA GLY A 153 -6.42 1.68 -12.45
C GLY A 153 -6.53 2.97 -13.28
N GLU A 154 -7.44 3.89 -12.94
CA GLU A 154 -7.55 5.16 -13.64
C GLU A 154 -6.47 6.15 -13.22
N TRP A 155 -5.82 6.73 -14.21
CA TRP A 155 -4.92 7.88 -14.04
C TRP A 155 -5.72 9.17 -14.17
N LEU A 156 -5.59 10.03 -13.18
CA LEU A 156 -6.09 11.40 -13.14
C LEU A 156 -4.92 12.33 -13.39
N GLU A 157 -5.07 13.24 -14.34
CA GLU A 157 -4.05 14.23 -14.70
C GLU A 157 -4.71 15.61 -14.76
N THR A 158 -4.11 16.61 -14.11
CA THR A 158 -4.58 18.00 -14.14
C THR A 158 -3.60 18.88 -14.93
N ASP A 159 -4.12 19.73 -15.82
CA ASP A 159 -3.30 20.72 -16.50
C ASP A 159 -2.83 21.82 -15.53
N ALA A 160 -1.86 22.63 -15.92
CA ALA A 160 -1.44 23.80 -15.15
C ALA A 160 -2.65 24.72 -14.86
N GLY A 161 -2.77 25.19 -13.61
CA GLY A 161 -3.90 26.02 -13.16
C GLY A 161 -5.24 25.28 -13.00
N SER A 162 -5.27 23.96 -13.21
CA SER A 162 -6.50 23.17 -13.07
C SER A 162 -6.61 22.52 -11.70
N ARG A 163 -7.84 22.21 -11.27
CA ARG A 163 -8.14 21.60 -9.98
C ARG A 163 -9.17 20.49 -10.13
N LEU A 164 -8.90 19.32 -9.58
CA LEU A 164 -9.78 18.15 -9.60
C LEU A 164 -9.98 17.65 -8.17
N ALA A 165 -11.23 17.59 -7.72
CA ALA A 165 -11.60 16.95 -6.46
C ALA A 165 -11.85 15.46 -6.67
N VAL A 166 -11.40 14.65 -5.74
CA VAL A 166 -11.68 13.22 -5.61
C VAL A 166 -12.33 13.03 -4.24
N GLU A 167 -13.62 12.76 -4.23
CA GLU A 167 -14.47 12.77 -3.04
C GLU A 167 -15.00 11.36 -2.75
N SER A 168 -15.03 11.03 -1.47
CA SER A 168 -15.69 9.84 -0.93
C SER A 168 -16.27 10.19 0.43
N GLU A 169 -16.99 9.27 1.06
CA GLU A 169 -17.62 9.52 2.36
C GLU A 169 -16.55 9.88 3.41
N GLY A 170 -16.58 11.14 3.86
CA GLY A 170 -15.66 11.69 4.85
C GLY A 170 -14.24 11.94 4.37
N THR A 171 -13.96 11.82 3.06
CA THR A 171 -12.62 12.03 2.49
C THR A 171 -12.68 12.87 1.23
N ARG A 172 -11.81 13.86 1.12
CA ARG A 172 -11.62 14.68 -0.07
C ARG A 172 -10.14 14.83 -0.36
N LEU A 173 -9.74 14.45 -1.57
CA LEU A 173 -8.42 14.73 -2.11
C LEU A 173 -8.58 15.76 -3.22
N GLU A 174 -7.77 16.80 -3.21
CA GLU A 174 -7.79 17.82 -4.25
C GLU A 174 -6.45 17.83 -4.98
N LEU A 175 -6.47 17.47 -6.26
CA LEU A 175 -5.31 17.52 -7.13
C LEU A 175 -5.18 18.93 -7.68
N LEU A 176 -4.04 19.58 -7.44
CA LEU A 176 -3.72 20.88 -8.00
C LEU A 176 -3.08 20.76 -9.39
N GLY A 177 -2.84 21.87 -10.06
CA GLY A 177 -2.37 21.88 -11.45
C GLY A 177 -1.03 21.17 -11.66
N GLY A 178 -0.90 20.43 -12.76
CA GLY A 178 0.30 19.66 -13.08
C GLY A 178 0.48 18.40 -12.24
N SER A 179 -0.60 17.85 -11.70
CA SER A 179 -0.56 16.67 -10.84
C SER A 179 -1.01 15.41 -11.56
N ARG A 180 -0.47 14.27 -11.14
CA ARG A 180 -0.80 12.96 -11.69
C ARG A 180 -1.00 11.91 -10.61
N LEU A 181 -2.22 11.41 -10.50
CA LEU A 181 -2.66 10.46 -9.47
C LEU A 181 -3.25 9.19 -10.09
N LEU A 182 -2.89 8.03 -9.58
CA LEU A 182 -3.51 6.75 -9.92
C LEU A 182 -4.44 6.31 -8.78
N VAL A 183 -5.65 5.88 -9.15
CA VAL A 183 -6.56 5.23 -8.22
C VAL A 183 -6.17 3.74 -8.07
N GLU A 184 -5.53 3.37 -6.96
CA GLU A 184 -5.06 1.99 -6.74
C GLU A 184 -6.17 1.06 -6.24
N GLU A 185 -6.92 1.50 -5.23
CA GLU A 185 -8.04 0.73 -4.65
C GLU A 185 -9.07 1.71 -4.07
N PRO A 186 -10.15 2.04 -4.81
CA PRO A 186 -11.14 3.04 -4.42
C PRO A 186 -11.81 2.73 -3.08
N ARG A 187 -12.12 1.45 -2.84
CA ARG A 187 -12.82 0.99 -1.63
C ARG A 187 -12.06 1.29 -0.35
N ASP A 188 -10.73 1.23 -0.43
CA ASP A 188 -9.82 1.46 0.69
C ASP A 188 -9.20 2.87 0.65
N LEU A 189 -9.68 3.74 -0.25
CA LEU A 189 -9.16 5.09 -0.45
C LEU A 189 -7.62 5.11 -0.63
N ARG A 190 -7.13 4.16 -1.43
CA ARG A 190 -5.70 4.01 -1.75
C ARG A 190 -5.40 4.62 -3.11
N PHE A 191 -4.49 5.58 -3.09
CA PHE A 191 -4.07 6.34 -4.26
C PHE A 191 -2.55 6.31 -4.40
N ARG A 192 -2.05 6.51 -5.63
CA ARG A 192 -0.63 6.68 -5.91
C ARG A 192 -0.37 8.00 -6.61
N LEU A 193 0.34 8.90 -5.97
CA LEU A 193 0.79 10.16 -6.56
C LEU A 193 2.12 9.95 -7.28
N GLN A 194 2.16 10.31 -8.56
CA GLN A 194 3.39 10.24 -9.35
C GLN A 194 4.20 11.54 -9.25
N HIS A 195 3.55 12.68 -9.39
CA HIS A 195 4.13 14.03 -9.30
C HIS A 195 3.03 15.07 -9.09
N GLY A 196 3.43 16.29 -8.72
CA GLY A 196 2.55 17.43 -8.50
C GLY A 196 2.13 17.58 -7.05
N ARG A 197 1.02 18.27 -6.80
CA ARG A 197 0.56 18.63 -5.47
C ARG A 197 -0.87 18.16 -5.22
N VAL A 198 -1.09 17.60 -4.03
CA VAL A 198 -2.39 17.16 -3.56
C VAL A 198 -2.68 17.73 -2.18
N GLU A 199 -3.92 18.15 -1.96
CA GLU A 199 -4.44 18.51 -0.65
C GLU A 199 -5.36 17.38 -0.17
N LEU A 200 -5.18 16.97 1.08
CA LEU A 200 -5.85 15.83 1.70
C LEU A 200 -6.74 16.35 2.82
N ASP A 201 -7.99 15.92 2.86
CA ASP A 201 -8.93 16.15 3.96
C ASP A 201 -9.64 14.84 4.30
N GLY A 202 -9.29 14.24 5.44
CA GLY A 202 -9.86 12.98 5.91
C GLY A 202 -9.02 11.73 5.60
N PRO A 203 -9.55 10.54 5.94
CA PRO A 203 -8.80 9.30 5.94
C PRO A 203 -8.47 8.78 4.53
N CYS A 204 -7.20 8.63 4.21
CA CYS A 204 -6.77 8.01 2.95
C CYS A 204 -5.33 7.51 3.04
N SER A 205 -4.93 6.68 2.07
CA SER A 205 -3.54 6.24 1.92
C SER A 205 -3.00 6.69 0.57
N LEU A 206 -1.89 7.41 0.60
CA LEU A 206 -1.20 7.92 -0.58
C LEU A 206 0.18 7.28 -0.73
N ARG A 207 0.49 6.78 -1.91
CA ARG A 207 1.77 6.13 -2.23
C ARG A 207 2.53 6.87 -3.31
N GLY A 208 3.85 6.76 -3.31
CA GLY A 208 4.67 7.37 -4.34
C GLY A 208 6.11 6.89 -4.30
N ALA A 209 7.02 7.68 -4.89
CA ALA A 209 8.46 7.43 -4.76
C ALA A 209 8.99 7.69 -3.33
N PHE A 210 8.21 8.40 -2.52
CA PHE A 210 8.49 8.72 -1.11
C PHE A 210 8.08 7.61 -0.12
N GLY A 211 7.49 6.50 -0.60
CA GLY A 211 6.92 5.47 0.26
C GLY A 211 5.39 5.55 0.34
N ALA A 212 4.83 5.31 1.52
CA ALA A 212 3.40 5.39 1.81
C ALA A 212 3.12 6.41 2.93
N ILE A 213 2.06 7.17 2.78
CA ILE A 213 1.56 8.13 3.76
C ILE A 213 0.10 7.75 4.04
N GLU A 214 -0.19 7.43 5.30
CA GLU A 214 -1.54 7.18 5.79
C GLU A 214 -2.02 8.42 6.54
N CYS A 215 -3.04 9.07 6.00
CA CYS A 215 -3.79 10.10 6.71
C CYS A 215 -4.92 9.41 7.45
N LEU A 216 -4.94 9.52 8.78
CA LEU A 216 -6.00 8.92 9.60
C LEU A 216 -7.22 9.85 9.71
N ARG A 217 -6.97 11.16 9.75
CA ARG A 217 -7.96 12.24 9.87
C ARG A 217 -7.28 13.59 9.69
N GLY A 218 -8.07 14.63 9.42
CA GLY A 218 -7.61 16.02 9.35
C GLY A 218 -7.07 16.41 7.98
N LYS A 219 -6.34 17.54 7.94
CA LYS A 219 -5.87 18.16 6.70
C LYS A 219 -4.35 18.14 6.55
N ALA A 220 -3.89 17.79 5.36
CA ALA A 220 -2.48 17.82 4.99
C ALA A 220 -2.30 18.23 3.52
N SER A 221 -1.14 18.75 3.17
CA SER A 221 -0.74 18.95 1.77
C SER A 221 0.52 18.14 1.49
N LEU A 222 0.59 17.56 0.29
CA LEU A 222 1.77 16.88 -0.19
C LEU A 222 2.13 17.40 -1.58
N GLU A 223 3.36 17.83 -1.73
CA GLU A 223 3.95 18.25 -3.00
C GLU A 223 5.12 17.34 -3.35
N VAL A 224 5.12 16.79 -4.56
CA VAL A 224 6.15 15.88 -5.05
C VAL A 224 6.91 16.54 -6.18
N GLU A 225 8.16 16.86 -5.90
CA GLU A 225 9.10 17.48 -6.82
C GLU A 225 10.17 16.47 -7.29
N PRO A 226 10.97 16.81 -8.31
CA PRO A 226 12.13 16.02 -8.68
C PRO A 226 13.15 15.91 -7.51
N GLY A 227 13.18 14.75 -6.88
CA GLY A 227 14.19 14.39 -5.87
C GLY A 227 13.71 14.45 -4.41
N PHE A 228 12.63 15.17 -4.12
CA PHE A 228 12.04 15.21 -2.78
C PHE A 228 10.52 15.31 -2.83
N ALA A 229 9.86 14.99 -1.72
CA ALA A 229 8.46 15.31 -1.50
C ALA A 229 8.32 16.10 -0.19
N LEU A 230 7.51 17.15 -0.22
CA LEU A 230 7.25 18.01 0.91
C LEU A 230 5.85 17.71 1.45
N LEU A 231 5.79 17.25 2.70
CA LEU A 231 4.55 16.98 3.41
C LEU A 231 4.36 18.04 4.49
N GLU A 232 3.23 18.73 4.47
CA GLU A 232 2.83 19.67 5.53
C GLU A 232 1.54 19.17 6.17
N SER A 233 1.61 18.81 7.45
CA SER A 233 0.42 18.50 8.23
C SER A 233 -0.17 19.79 8.78
N SER A 234 -1.40 20.15 8.40
CA SER A 234 -2.09 21.29 8.99
C SER A 234 -2.77 20.88 10.30
N THR A 235 -3.68 19.91 10.19
CA THR A 235 -4.43 19.36 11.33
C THR A 235 -4.42 17.84 11.35
N ALA A 236 -3.69 17.22 10.42
CA ALA A 236 -3.74 15.78 10.21
C ALA A 236 -2.86 15.01 11.18
N GLU A 237 -3.34 13.82 11.53
CA GLU A 237 -2.53 12.80 12.16
C GLU A 237 -2.07 11.83 11.06
N LEU A 238 -0.76 11.88 10.77
CA LEU A 238 -0.19 11.17 9.62
C LEU A 238 0.80 10.10 10.09
N GLU A 239 0.79 8.97 9.40
CA GLU A 239 1.81 7.92 9.51
C GLU A 239 2.53 7.76 8.18
N ILE A 240 3.85 7.88 8.19
CA ILE A 240 4.71 7.70 7.02
C ILE A 240 5.42 6.37 7.16
N VAL A 241 5.36 5.57 6.10
CA VAL A 241 6.11 4.32 5.95
C VAL A 241 7.01 4.45 4.74
N ASP A 242 8.30 4.62 4.99
CA ASP A 242 9.34 4.77 3.97
C ASP A 242 10.48 3.76 4.19
N ALA A 243 11.58 3.91 3.45
CA ALA A 243 12.75 3.02 3.58
C ALA A 243 13.46 3.13 4.93
N GLY A 244 13.30 4.25 5.63
CA GLY A 244 13.82 4.48 6.98
C GLY A 244 12.92 3.89 8.08
N GLY A 245 11.74 3.36 7.73
CA GLY A 245 10.79 2.74 8.63
C GLY A 245 9.49 3.52 8.77
N THR A 246 8.84 3.36 9.92
CA THR A 246 7.56 4.00 10.22
C THR A 246 7.78 5.19 11.15
N ARG A 247 7.20 6.35 10.82
CA ARG A 247 7.18 7.52 11.70
C ARG A 247 5.85 8.24 11.66
N ARG A 248 5.49 8.87 12.77
CA ARG A 248 4.30 9.72 12.89
C ARG A 248 4.67 11.17 12.70
N VAL A 249 3.80 11.94 12.06
CA VAL A 249 3.92 13.39 11.89
C VAL A 249 2.77 14.06 12.63
N ALA A 250 3.11 14.98 13.52
CA ALA A 250 2.14 15.69 14.32
C ALA A 250 1.47 16.83 13.50
N PRO A 251 0.27 17.27 13.90
CA PRO A 251 -0.34 18.48 13.34
C PRO A 251 0.59 19.70 13.44
N GLY A 252 0.67 20.48 12.36
CA GLY A 252 1.55 21.66 12.26
C GLY A 252 2.98 21.35 11.85
N GLU A 253 3.38 20.08 11.74
CA GLU A 253 4.73 19.71 11.32
C GLU A 253 4.87 19.69 9.80
N ARG A 254 6.08 20.06 9.37
CA ARG A 254 6.53 20.00 7.98
C ARG A 254 7.68 19.00 7.88
N VAL A 255 7.56 18.06 6.94
CA VAL A 255 8.52 16.98 6.74
C VAL A 255 8.94 16.91 5.28
N GLU A 256 10.24 16.90 5.06
CA GLU A 256 10.83 16.64 3.75
C GLU A 256 11.19 15.15 3.63
N LEU A 257 10.76 14.54 2.53
CA LEU A 257 10.96 13.13 2.19
C LEU A 257 11.92 13.05 1.00
N VAL A 258 13.09 12.46 1.19
CA VAL A 258 14.04 12.25 0.09
C VAL A 258 13.54 11.11 -0.79
N LEU A 259 13.39 11.34 -2.09
CA LEU A 259 12.95 10.31 -3.02
C LEU A 259 14.12 9.39 -3.38
N ALA A 260 13.88 8.08 -3.37
CA ALA A 260 14.85 7.14 -3.92
C ALA A 260 15.05 7.44 -5.42
N ARG A 261 16.30 7.67 -5.84
CA ARG A 261 16.65 7.80 -7.25
C ARG A 261 16.33 6.46 -7.94
N ARG A 262 15.35 6.48 -8.83
CA ARG A 262 15.02 5.34 -9.71
C ARG A 262 15.91 5.34 -10.95
#